data_AF-A0A960S414-F1
#
_entry.id   AF-A0A960S414-F1
#
_cell.length_a   1.000
_cell.length_b   1.000
_cell.length_c   1.000
_cell.angle_alpha   90.00
_cell.angle_beta   90.00
_cell.angle_gamma   90.00
#
_symmetry.space_group_name_H-M   'P 1'
#
loop_
_entity.id
_entity.type
_entity.pdbx_description
1 polymer ?
#
loop_
_entity_poly.entity_id
_entity_poly.type
_entity_poly.pdbx_seq_one_letter_code
_entity_poly.pdbx_strand_id
1 'polypeptide(L)' 'MDNNLNEEALKARVAKLESQVDHLATELTYLDGLLKDVGFPEGIVTLKATAEELLSEGIDLPQRRVEGY' A
#
# COMPACT_ATOMS: atom_id res chain seq x y z
N MET A 1 -25.33 -31.73 8.93
CA MET A 1 -25.58 -30.84 7.77
C MET A 1 -24.62 -29.66 7.89
N ASP A 2 -23.31 -29.92 7.97
CA ASP A 2 -22.38 -28.96 8.60
C ASP A 2 -21.25 -28.50 7.65
N ASN A 3 -21.11 -29.13 6.48
CA ASN A 3 -20.12 -28.72 5.48
C ASN A 3 -20.50 -27.42 4.73
N ASN A 4 -21.80 -27.12 4.60
CA ASN A 4 -22.25 -25.98 3.80
C ASN A 4 -21.96 -24.62 4.47
N LEU A 5 -22.06 -24.56 5.80
CA LEU A 5 -21.75 -23.35 6.58
C LEU A 5 -20.26 -22.95 6.46
N ASN A 6 -19.37 -23.94 6.36
CA ASN A 6 -17.94 -23.68 6.21
C ASN A 6 -17.59 -23.27 4.76
N GLU A 7 -18.22 -23.90 3.77
CA GLU A 7 -18.02 -23.52 2.36
C GLU A 7 -18.55 -22.11 2.07
N GLU A 8 -19.74 -21.76 2.57
CA GLU A 8 -20.30 -20.41 2.43
C GLU A 8 -19.45 -19.37 3.18
N ALA A 9 -18.95 -19.68 4.38
CA ALA A 9 -18.05 -18.80 5.11
C ALA A 9 -16.71 -18.57 4.37
N LEU A 10 -16.14 -19.62 3.77
CA LEU A 10 -14.94 -19.53 2.95
C LEU A 10 -15.18 -18.68 1.70
N LYS A 11 -16.31 -18.89 1.00
CA LYS A 11 -16.71 -18.07 -0.16
C LYS A 11 -16.88 -16.60 0.22
N ALA A 12 -17.56 -16.32 1.33
CA ALA A 12 -17.71 -14.95 1.84
C ALA A 12 -16.36 -14.31 2.21
N ARG A 13 -15.44 -15.10 2.77
CA ARG A 13 -14.08 -14.63 3.06
C ARG A 13 -13.30 -14.32 1.79
N VAL A 14 -13.39 -15.16 0.76
CA VAL A 14 -12.77 -14.93 -0.55
C VAL A 14 -13.31 -13.66 -1.17
N ALA A 15 -14.63 -13.50 -1.28
CA ALA A 15 -15.25 -12.29 -1.84
C ALA A 15 -14.82 -11.01 -1.10
N LYS A 16 -14.71 -11.07 0.23
CA LYS A 16 -14.20 -9.95 1.03
C LYS A 16 -12.74 -9.64 0.69
N LEU A 17 -11.89 -10.65 0.57
CA LEU A 17 -10.48 -10.47 0.22
C LEU A 17 -10.30 -9.94 -1.20
N GLU A 18 -11.08 -10.42 -2.16
CA GLU A 18 -11.10 -9.92 -3.54
C GLU A 18 -11.45 -8.43 -3.57
N SER A 19 -12.54 -8.03 -2.90
CA SER A 19 -12.92 -6.61 -2.79
C SER A 19 -11.84 -5.75 -2.14
N GLN A 20 -11.15 -6.27 -1.12
CA GLN A 20 -10.03 -5.56 -0.50
C GLN A 20 -8.84 -5.41 -1.45
N VAL A 21 -8.50 -6.46 -2.19
CA VAL A 21 -7.42 -6.44 -3.18
C VAL A 21 -7.73 -5.45 -4.30
N ASP A 22 -8.96 -5.47 -4.85
CA ASP A 22 -9.38 -4.56 -5.91
C ASP A 22 -9.28 -3.09 -5.47
N HIS A 23 -9.73 -2.81 -4.24
CA HIS A 23 -9.64 -1.47 -3.67
C HIS A 23 -8.18 -1.04 -3.49
N LEU A 24 -7.33 -1.89 -2.87
CA LEU A 24 -5.92 -1.59 -2.66
C LEU A 24 -5.16 -1.41 -3.98
N ALA A 25 -5.46 -2.20 -5.02
CA ALA A 25 -4.85 -2.07 -6.33
C ALA A 25 -5.21 -0.74 -7.01
N THR A 26 -6.46 -0.29 -6.84
CA THR A 26 -6.93 1.00 -7.34
C THR A 26 -6.20 2.15 -6.65
N GLU A 27 -6.16 2.15 -5.32
CA GLU A 27 -5.46 3.17 -4.53
C GLU A 27 -3.96 3.20 -4.85
N LEU A 28 -3.33 2.04 -5.00
CA LEU A 28 -1.91 1.94 -5.36
C LEU A 28 -1.62 2.53 -6.74
N THR A 29 -2.51 2.28 -7.71
CA THR A 29 -2.40 2.83 -9.07
C THR A 29 -2.56 4.34 -9.08
N TYR A 30 -3.52 4.84 -8.30
CA TYR A 30 -3.72 6.29 -8.16
C TYR A 30 -2.51 6.96 -7.52
N LEU A 31 -1.97 6.38 -6.45
CA LEU A 31 -0.75 6.87 -5.80
C LEU A 31 0.45 6.86 -6.75
N ASP A 32 0.62 5.81 -7.54
CA ASP A 32 1.68 5.73 -8.55
C ASP A 32 1.60 6.87 -9.59
N GLY A 33 0.38 7.20 -10.04
CA GLY A 33 0.12 8.35 -10.89
C GLY A 33 0.49 9.68 -10.23
N LEU A 34 0.05 9.90 -8.99
CA LEU A 34 0.39 11.11 -8.23
C LEU A 34 1.91 11.27 -8.07
N LEU A 35 2.63 10.18 -7.82
CA LEU A 35 4.08 10.21 -7.68
C LEU A 35 4.77 10.64 -8.98
N LYS A 36 4.28 10.15 -10.13
CA LYS A 36 4.74 10.60 -11.45
C LYS A 36 4.49 12.09 -11.66
N ASP A 37 3.32 12.57 -11.28
CA ASP A 37 2.95 13.99 -11.42
C ASP A 37 3.82 14.93 -10.57
N VAL A 38 4.31 14.47 -9.41
CA VAL A 38 5.18 15.27 -8.51
C VAL A 38 6.68 15.05 -8.73
N GLY A 39 7.07 14.32 -9.78
CA GLY A 39 8.47 14.22 -10.22
C GLY A 39 9.19 12.91 -9.88
N PHE A 40 8.48 11.85 -9.47
CA PHE A 40 9.03 10.49 -9.43
C PHE A 40 8.72 9.77 -10.76
N PRO A 41 9.63 9.75 -11.75
CA PRO A 41 9.33 9.32 -13.13
C PRO A 41 8.77 7.91 -13.27
N GLU A 42 9.15 6.97 -12.40
CA GLU A 42 8.59 5.61 -12.36
C GLU A 42 7.66 5.39 -11.14
N GLY A 43 7.10 6.49 -10.62
CA GLY A 43 6.15 6.50 -9.52
C GLY A 43 6.72 5.83 -8.27
N ILE A 44 6.05 4.77 -7.83
CA ILE A 44 6.42 4.03 -6.62
C ILE A 44 7.83 3.45 -6.70
N VAL A 45 8.29 3.04 -7.89
CA VAL A 45 9.62 2.44 -8.06
C VAL A 45 10.70 3.44 -7.72
N THR A 46 10.66 4.64 -8.31
CA THR A 46 11.65 5.68 -8.02
C THR A 46 11.54 6.17 -6.58
N LEU A 47 10.33 6.32 -6.05
CA LEU A 47 10.13 6.71 -4.64
C LEU A 47 10.83 5.73 -3.69
N LYS A 48 10.67 4.41 -3.91
CA LYS A 48 11.29 3.38 -3.08
C LYS A 48 12.81 3.44 -3.18
N ALA A 49 13.36 3.54 -4.38
CA ALA A 49 14.80 3.66 -4.58
C ALA A 49 15.37 4.88 -3.83
N THR A 50 14.73 6.05 -3.97
CA THR A 50 15.14 7.25 -3.22
C THR A 50 15.02 7.05 -1.70
N ALA A 51 13.95 6.42 -1.21
CA ALA A 51 13.81 6.15 0.22
C ALA A 51 14.89 5.19 0.74
N GLU A 52 15.23 4.15 -0.01
CA GLU A 52 16.30 3.20 0.31
C GLU A 52 17.66 3.88 0.32
N GLU A 53 17.95 4.75 -0.66
CA GLU A 53 19.16 5.57 -0.71
C GLU A 53 19.27 6.46 0.54
N LEU A 54 18.21 7.22 0.86
CA LEU A 54 18.17 8.10 2.04
C LEU A 54 18.44 7.34 3.36
N LEU A 55 17.84 6.15 3.51
CA LEU A 55 18.06 5.29 4.67
C LEU A 55 19.50 4.74 4.72
N SER A 56 20.07 4.41 3.55
CA SER A 56 21.43 3.87 3.45
C SER A 56 22.53 4.90 3.69
N GLU A 57 22.30 6.15 3.29
CA GLU A 57 23.23 7.27 3.48
C GLU A 57 23.25 7.78 4.93
N GLY A 58 22.44 7.18 5.82
CA GLY A 58 22.34 7.61 7.21
C GLY A 58 21.80 9.04 7.34
N ILE A 59 21.05 9.50 6.33
CA ILE A 59 20.38 10.79 6.39
C ILE A 59 19.37 10.68 7.53
N ASP A 60 19.70 11.32 8.65
CA ASP A 60 18.79 11.50 9.77
C ASP A 60 17.68 12.45 9.30
N LEU A 61 16.66 11.87 8.65
CA LEU A 61 15.43 12.58 8.35
C LEU A 61 14.93 13.13 9.68
N PRO A 62 14.68 14.45 9.80
CA PRO A 62 14.29 15.04 11.07
C PRO A 62 13.11 14.25 11.60
N GLN A 63 13.31 13.59 12.76
CA GLN A 63 12.27 12.77 13.35
C GLN A 63 11.02 13.63 13.46
N ARG A 64 9.97 13.21 12.75
CA ARG A 64 8.66 13.84 12.83
C ARG A 64 8.30 13.89 14.30
N ARG A 65 8.45 15.06 14.93
CA ARG A 65 7.86 15.32 16.24
C ARG A 65 6.37 15.15 16.03
N VAL A 66 5.87 13.96 16.34
CA VAL A 66 4.46 13.77 16.66
C VAL A 66 4.22 14.56 17.93
N GLU A 67 4.08 15.87 17.78
CA GLU A 67 3.40 16.68 18.79
C GLU A 67 1.95 16.18 18.77
N GLY A 68 1.60 15.50 19.86
CA GLY A 68 0.29 14.94 20.08
C GLY A 68 -0.77 16.04 19.96
N TYR A 69 -1.85 15.70 19.25
CA TYR A 69 -3.14 16.36 19.38
C TYR A 69 -4.06 15.46 20.19
#